data_AF-A0A4R5U8J9-F1
#
_entry.id   AF-A0A4R5U8J9-F1
#
_cell.length_a   1.000
_cell.length_b   1.000
_cell.length_c   1.000
_cell.angle_alpha   90.00
_cell.angle_beta   90.00
_cell.angle_gamma   90.00
#
_symmetry.space_group_name_H-M   'P 1'
#
loop_
_entity.id
_entity.type
_entity.pdbx_description
1 polymer ?
#
loop_
_entity_poly.entity_id
_entity_poly.type
_entity_poly.pdbx_seq_one_letter_code
_entity_poly.pdbx_strand_id
1 'polypeptide(L)'
;MSRSKPPAETALPAASVHVESFRQVREARRSELVEDYVELISDLIADGGEARQVDIAERLGVAQPTVARMLQRLVRDGLVLQKPYRGAFLTDAGEALARASRARHQTVEAFLVALGVPSDIARRDAEGIEHHVSPETLAVFEAFVTQAQAGRAAPDDASP
;
A
#
# COMPACT_ATOMS: atom_id res chain seq x y z
N MET A 1 28.18 19.57 49.98
CA MET A 1 27.14 20.11 49.06
C MET A 1 27.62 19.89 47.63
N SER A 2 27.16 18.83 46.96
CA SER A 2 27.42 18.61 45.53
C SER A 2 26.06 18.51 44.84
N ARG A 3 25.67 19.58 44.14
CA ARG A 3 24.47 19.56 43.29
C ARG A 3 24.88 18.89 41.99
N SER A 4 24.46 17.64 41.83
CA SER A 4 24.44 16.93 40.55
C SER A 4 23.66 17.78 39.53
N LYS A 5 24.31 18.09 38.41
CA LYS A 5 23.69 18.70 37.23
C LYS A 5 22.76 17.63 36.60
N PRO A 6 21.47 17.91 36.35
CA PRO A 6 20.60 16.93 35.70
C PRO A 6 21.12 16.63 34.28
N PRO A 7 20.87 15.41 33.74
CA PRO A 7 21.32 15.04 32.41
C PRO A 7 20.68 15.96 31.38
N ALA A 8 21.51 16.50 30.48
CA ALA A 8 21.08 17.29 29.35
C ALA A 8 20.50 16.36 28.28
N GLU A 9 19.26 15.92 28.45
CA GLU A 9 18.62 14.99 27.52
C GLU A 9 17.16 15.36 27.32
N THR A 10 16.95 16.40 26.49
CA THR A 10 15.74 16.68 25.65
C THR A 10 15.87 18.08 25.04
N ALA A 11 16.95 18.33 24.29
CA ALA A 11 16.99 19.49 23.40
C ALA A 11 16.21 19.14 22.13
N LEU A 12 15.26 19.99 21.72
CA LEU A 12 14.56 19.84 20.45
C LEU A 12 15.59 19.76 19.30
N PRO A 13 15.44 18.82 18.35
CA PRO A 13 16.31 18.75 17.17
C PRO A 13 16.33 20.07 16.41
N ALA A 14 17.41 20.32 15.66
CA ALA A 14 17.48 21.48 14.78
C ALA A 14 16.24 21.54 13.86
N ALA A 15 15.71 22.75 13.63
CA ALA A 15 14.47 22.94 12.89
C ALA A 15 14.49 22.31 11.49
N SER A 16 15.65 22.30 10.82
CA SER A 16 15.85 21.65 9.53
C SER A 16 15.60 20.14 9.57
N VAL A 17 16.15 19.46 10.58
CA VAL A 17 15.98 18.01 10.78
C VAL A 17 14.51 17.69 11.06
N HIS A 18 13.85 18.49 11.90
CA HIS A 18 12.44 18.30 12.23
C HIS A 18 11.53 18.49 11.00
N VAL A 19 11.81 19.50 10.18
CA VAL A 19 11.10 19.76 8.91
C VAL A 19 11.27 18.60 7.94
N GLU A 20 12.47 18.04 7.82
CA GLU A 20 12.75 16.93 6.92
C GLU A 20 12.01 15.66 7.35
N SER A 21 12.05 15.30 8.64
CA SER A 21 11.30 14.17 9.17
C SER A 21 9.78 14.31 8.94
N PHE A 22 9.19 15.47 9.21
CA PHE A 22 7.77 15.71 8.90
C PHE A 22 7.46 15.71 7.41
N ARG A 23 8.41 16.07 6.55
CA ARG A 23 8.23 16.00 5.10
C ARG A 23 8.21 14.56 4.63
N GLN A 24 9.14 13.73 5.10
CA GLN A 24 9.22 12.31 4.75
C GLN A 24 7.94 11.56 5.15
N VAL A 25 7.47 11.73 6.39
CA VAL A 25 6.23 11.07 6.87
C VAL A 25 5.01 11.51 6.06
N ARG A 26 4.89 12.80 5.74
CA ARG A 26 3.80 13.29 4.91
C ARG A 26 3.87 12.76 3.49
N GLU A 27 5.07 12.55 2.95
CA GLU A 27 5.26 12.01 1.62
C GLU A 27 4.89 10.53 1.54
N ALA A 28 5.34 9.72 2.51
CA ALA A 28 4.99 8.30 2.61
C ALA A 28 3.47 8.09 2.66
N ARG A 29 2.81 8.75 3.62
CA ARG A 29 1.34 8.73 3.73
C ARG A 29 0.62 9.21 2.46
N ARG A 30 1.25 10.13 1.74
CA ARG A 30 0.70 10.68 0.52
C ARG A 30 0.82 9.70 -0.65
N SER A 31 1.89 8.91 -0.68
CA SER A 31 2.10 7.83 -1.65
C SER A 31 1.16 6.67 -1.38
N GLU A 32 1.02 6.23 -0.13
CA GLU A 32 0.04 5.23 0.33
C GLU A 32 -1.36 5.54 -0.21
N LEU A 33 -1.86 6.74 0.09
CA LEU A 33 -3.18 7.18 -0.37
C LEU A 33 -3.30 7.26 -1.90
N VAL A 34 -2.20 7.47 -2.63
CA VAL A 34 -2.24 7.45 -4.10
C VAL A 34 -2.39 6.01 -4.59
N GLU A 35 -1.65 5.09 -3.99
CA GLU A 35 -1.66 3.66 -4.30
C GLU A 35 -3.03 3.03 -4.01
N ASP A 36 -3.60 3.29 -2.83
CA ASP A 36 -4.95 2.85 -2.46
C ASP A 36 -6.00 3.30 -3.49
N TYR A 37 -5.91 4.54 -3.96
CA TYR A 37 -6.85 5.09 -4.93
C TYR A 37 -6.69 4.45 -6.31
N VAL A 38 -5.47 4.29 -6.81
CA VAL A 38 -5.28 3.69 -8.14
C VAL A 38 -5.64 2.21 -8.13
N GLU A 39 -5.36 1.49 -7.04
CA GLU A 39 -5.74 0.10 -6.89
C GLU A 39 -7.26 -0.07 -6.88
N LEU A 40 -7.96 0.72 -6.06
CA LEU A 40 -9.42 0.69 -6.02
C LEU A 40 -10.08 1.09 -7.34
N ILE A 41 -9.53 2.08 -8.05
CA ILE A 41 -10.02 2.46 -9.38
C ILE A 41 -9.83 1.30 -10.37
N SER A 42 -8.66 0.63 -10.35
CA SER A 42 -8.40 -0.56 -11.18
C SER A 42 -9.43 -1.67 -10.89
N ASP A 43 -9.69 -1.96 -9.62
CA ASP A 43 -10.65 -2.98 -9.18
C ASP A 43 -12.08 -2.68 -9.64
N LEU A 44 -12.55 -1.44 -9.43
CA LEU A 44 -13.88 -1.01 -9.85
C LEU A 44 -14.06 -1.11 -11.37
N ILE A 45 -13.02 -0.77 -12.14
CA ILE A 45 -13.05 -0.90 -13.60
C ILE A 45 -13.07 -2.38 -14.01
N ALA A 46 -12.30 -3.24 -13.34
CA ALA A 46 -12.27 -4.67 -13.63
C ALA A 46 -13.60 -5.37 -13.31
N ASP A 47 -14.27 -4.98 -12.21
CA ASP A 47 -15.52 -5.58 -11.74
C ASP A 47 -16.76 -5.02 -12.49
N GLY A 48 -16.85 -3.69 -12.62
CA GLY A 48 -18.05 -3.00 -13.10
C GLY A 48 -17.88 -2.17 -14.38
N GLY A 49 -16.65 -2.05 -14.91
CA GLY A 49 -16.34 -1.27 -16.11
C GLY A 49 -16.23 0.25 -15.89
N GLU A 50 -16.51 0.74 -14.69
CA GLU A 50 -16.42 2.17 -14.34
C GLU A 50 -16.06 2.37 -12.86
N ALA A 51 -15.27 3.41 -12.57
CA ALA A 51 -14.99 3.83 -11.20
C ALA A 51 -15.66 5.20 -10.94
N ARG A 52 -16.88 5.19 -10.38
CA ARG A 52 -17.58 6.44 -10.05
C ARG A 52 -17.10 6.98 -8.71
N GLN A 53 -17.09 8.31 -8.60
CA GLN A 53 -16.67 9.00 -7.37
C GLN A 53 -17.48 8.55 -6.13
N VAL A 54 -18.76 8.22 -6.32
CA VAL A 54 -19.63 7.76 -5.23
C VAL A 54 -19.20 6.39 -4.70
N ASP A 55 -18.86 5.47 -5.61
CA ASP A 55 -18.43 4.11 -5.26
C ASP A 55 -17.04 4.13 -4.61
N ILE A 56 -16.14 5.00 -5.12
CA ILE A 56 -14.81 5.22 -4.51
C ILE A 56 -14.97 5.77 -3.09
N ALA A 57 -15.86 6.73 -2.88
CA ALA A 57 -16.11 7.34 -1.57
C ALA A 57 -16.66 6.32 -0.57
N GLU A 58 -17.62 5.50 -0.99
CA GLU A 58 -18.21 4.44 -0.17
C GLU A 58 -17.18 3.40 0.24
N ARG A 59 -16.40 2.88 -0.71
CA ARG A 59 -15.41 1.82 -0.47
C ARG A 59 -14.21 2.28 0.35
N LEU A 60 -13.76 3.53 0.20
CA LEU A 60 -12.69 4.10 1.03
C LEU A 60 -13.20 4.65 2.38
N GLY A 61 -14.51 4.68 2.61
CA GLY A 61 -15.09 5.23 3.83
C GLY A 61 -14.81 6.74 4.02
N VAL A 62 -14.67 7.50 2.93
CA VAL A 62 -14.39 8.95 2.97
C VAL A 62 -15.48 9.75 2.27
N ALA A 63 -15.61 11.03 2.63
CA ALA A 63 -16.60 11.89 1.99
C ALA A 63 -16.27 12.15 0.50
N GLN A 64 -17.30 12.25 -0.34
CA GLN A 64 -17.14 12.51 -1.79
C GLN A 64 -16.28 13.76 -2.12
N PRO A 65 -16.34 14.89 -1.38
CA PRO A 65 -15.44 16.02 -1.63
C PRO A 65 -13.95 15.69 -1.42
N THR A 66 -13.63 14.74 -0.53
CA THR A 66 -12.26 14.24 -0.34
C THR A 66 -11.80 13.46 -1.57
N VAL A 67 -12.65 12.57 -2.08
CA VAL A 67 -12.39 11.84 -3.34
C VAL A 67 -12.22 12.81 -4.50
N ALA A 68 -13.08 13.83 -4.65
CA ALA A 68 -12.96 14.82 -5.71
C ALA A 68 -11.58 15.50 -5.72
N ARG A 69 -11.10 15.94 -4.54
CA ARG A 69 -9.78 16.57 -4.40
C ARG A 69 -8.65 15.61 -4.75
N MET A 70 -8.76 14.34 -4.35
CA MET A 70 -7.76 13.34 -4.67
C MET A 70 -7.74 13.02 -6.17
N LEU A 71 -8.91 12.83 -6.80
CA LEU A 71 -8.99 12.59 -8.23
C LEU A 71 -8.44 13.77 -9.06
N GLN A 72 -8.74 15.01 -8.68
CA GLN A 72 -8.13 16.18 -9.32
C GLN A 72 -6.60 16.17 -9.23
N ARG A 73 -6.06 15.68 -8.11
CA ARG A 73 -4.63 15.52 -7.95
C ARG A 73 -4.08 14.39 -8.82
N LEU A 74 -4.70 13.22 -8.82
CA LEU A 74 -4.28 12.09 -9.65
C LEU A 74 -4.29 12.43 -11.14
N VAL A 75 -5.23 13.30 -11.57
CA VAL A 75 -5.23 13.88 -12.93
C VAL A 75 -4.00 14.77 -13.16
N ARG A 76 -3.66 15.66 -12.22
CA ARG A 76 -2.43 16.49 -12.32
C ARG A 76 -1.15 15.65 -12.31
N ASP A 77 -1.15 14.57 -11.53
CA ASP A 77 -0.02 13.64 -11.40
C ASP A 77 0.04 12.66 -12.60
N GLY A 78 -0.90 12.73 -13.54
CA GLY A 78 -0.91 11.94 -14.78
C GLY A 78 -1.32 10.47 -14.60
N LEU A 79 -1.91 10.11 -13.46
CA LEU A 79 -2.31 8.75 -13.12
C LEU A 79 -3.76 8.43 -13.49
N VAL A 80 -4.62 9.45 -13.56
CA VAL A 80 -6.06 9.31 -13.80
C VAL A 80 -6.53 10.24 -14.91
N LEU A 81 -7.52 9.77 -15.67
CA LEU A 81 -8.34 10.55 -16.59
C LEU A 81 -9.79 10.54 -16.10
N GLN A 82 -10.42 11.72 -16.00
CA GLN A 82 -11.85 11.81 -15.72
C GLN A 82 -12.63 12.01 -17.02
N LYS A 83 -13.68 11.21 -17.23
CA LYS A 83 -14.60 11.37 -18.36
C LYS A 83 -15.96 11.84 -17.86
N PRO A 84 -16.57 12.87 -18.48
CA PRO A 84 -17.93 13.28 -18.15
C PRO A 84 -18.88 12.09 -18.17
N TYR A 85 -19.69 11.95 -17.11
CA TYR A 85 -20.71 10.90 -16.96
C TYR A 85 -20.20 9.45 -16.91
N ARG A 86 -18.88 9.20 -16.91
CA ARG A 86 -18.28 7.84 -16.89
C ARG A 86 -17.33 7.57 -15.72
N GLY A 87 -17.01 8.56 -14.90
CA GLY A 87 -16.13 8.39 -13.74
C GLY A 87 -14.64 8.52 -14.07
N ALA A 88 -13.81 7.90 -13.23
CA ALA A 88 -12.35 7.90 -13.32
C ALA A 88 -11.83 6.67 -14.08
N PHE A 89 -10.78 6.87 -14.87
CA PHE A 89 -10.04 5.82 -15.58
C PHE A 89 -8.55 5.98 -15.28
N LEU A 90 -7.82 4.88 -15.19
CA LEU A 90 -6.36 4.95 -15.07
C LEU A 90 -5.73 5.26 -16.42
N THR A 91 -4.63 6.02 -16.38
CA THR A 91 -3.67 6.05 -17.49
C THR A 91 -2.81 4.80 -17.44
N ASP A 92 -1.97 4.58 -18.46
CA ASP A 92 -0.99 3.49 -18.42
C ASP A 92 -0.07 3.58 -17.20
N ALA A 93 0.28 4.81 -16.78
CA ALA A 93 1.08 5.04 -15.58
C ALA A 93 0.30 4.72 -14.30
N GLY A 94 -0.98 5.11 -14.23
CA GLY A 94 -1.86 4.77 -13.10
C GLY A 94 -2.07 3.26 -12.97
N GLU A 95 -2.28 2.57 -14.10
CA GLU A 95 -2.45 1.12 -14.12
C GLU A 95 -1.15 0.40 -13.75
N ALA A 96 0.01 0.89 -14.20
CA ALA A 96 1.30 0.35 -13.78
C ALA A 96 1.51 0.47 -12.26
N LEU A 97 1.12 1.61 -11.67
CA LEU A 97 1.20 1.81 -10.23
C LEU A 97 0.23 0.90 -9.47
N ALA A 98 -1.02 0.77 -9.93
CA ALA A 98 -2.01 -0.12 -9.34
C ALA A 98 -1.54 -1.59 -9.36
N ARG A 99 -0.99 -2.06 -10.49
CA ARG A 99 -0.42 -3.41 -10.59
C ARG A 99 0.76 -3.61 -9.65
N ALA A 100 1.64 -2.62 -9.51
CA ALA A 100 2.78 -2.70 -8.60
C ALA A 100 2.33 -2.76 -7.14
N SER A 101 1.36 -1.92 -6.73
CA SER A 101 0.74 -1.95 -5.40
C SER A 101 0.16 -3.33 -5.10
N ARG A 102 -0.71 -3.83 -5.99
CA ARG A 102 -1.35 -5.13 -5.85
C ARG A 102 -0.36 -6.28 -5.77
N ALA A 103 0.74 -6.23 -6.52
CA ALA A 103 1.79 -7.25 -6.46
C ALA A 103 2.51 -7.26 -5.10
N ARG A 104 2.74 -6.09 -4.49
CA ARG A 104 3.28 -6.02 -3.13
C ARG A 104 2.30 -6.59 -2.10
N HIS A 105 1.03 -6.20 -2.18
CA HIS A 105 -0.02 -6.75 -1.31
C HIS A 105 -0.06 -8.27 -1.36
N GLN A 106 -0.13 -8.84 -2.58
CA GLN A 106 -0.16 -10.29 -2.80
C GLN A 106 1.08 -11.01 -2.25
N THR A 107 2.25 -10.38 -2.36
CA THR A 107 3.50 -10.92 -1.83
C THR A 107 3.46 -10.98 -0.30
N VAL A 108 3.01 -9.90 0.35
CA VAL A 108 2.86 -9.86 1.81
C VAL A 108 1.81 -10.86 2.27
N GLU A 109 0.65 -10.91 1.63
CA GLU A 109 -0.41 -11.89 1.93
C GLU A 109 0.12 -13.33 1.81
N ALA A 110 0.76 -13.68 0.69
CA ALA A 110 1.29 -15.01 0.46
C ALA A 110 2.37 -15.39 1.48
N PHE A 111 3.21 -14.43 1.89
CA PHE A 111 4.21 -14.63 2.93
C PHE A 111 3.57 -14.93 4.28
N LEU A 112 2.58 -14.14 4.71
CA LEU A 112 1.85 -14.38 5.96
C LEU A 112 1.14 -15.75 5.96
N VAL A 113 0.52 -16.13 4.83
CA VAL A 113 -0.08 -17.46 4.67
C VAL A 113 0.98 -18.56 4.76
N ALA A 114 2.16 -18.36 4.17
CA ALA A 114 3.26 -19.32 4.25
C ALA A 114 3.78 -19.51 5.69
N LEU A 115 3.70 -18.47 6.52
CA LEU A 115 3.98 -18.56 7.97
C LEU A 115 2.87 -19.27 8.77
N GLY A 116 1.72 -19.56 8.15
CA GLY A 116 0.59 -20.24 8.79
C GLY A 116 -0.54 -19.31 9.26
N VAL A 117 -0.51 -18.03 8.88
CA VAL A 117 -1.63 -17.12 9.15
C VAL A 117 -2.84 -17.54 8.29
N PRO A 118 -4.06 -17.63 8.85
CA PRO A 118 -5.27 -17.90 8.06
C PRO A 118 -5.46 -16.90 6.93
N SER A 119 -5.89 -17.36 5.75
CA SER A 119 -5.92 -16.53 4.53
C SER A 119 -6.78 -15.26 4.63
N ASP A 120 -7.86 -15.28 5.41
CA ASP A 120 -8.73 -14.13 5.64
C ASP A 120 -8.07 -13.08 6.55
N ILE A 121 -7.28 -13.52 7.53
CA ILE A 121 -6.48 -12.65 8.40
C ILE A 121 -5.29 -12.12 7.64
N ALA A 122 -4.55 -12.98 6.92
CA ALA A 122 -3.39 -12.59 6.12
C ALA A 122 -3.73 -11.50 5.10
N ARG A 123 -4.89 -11.58 4.44
CA ARG A 123 -5.36 -10.55 3.51
C ARG A 123 -5.60 -9.21 4.19
N ARG A 124 -6.26 -9.22 5.35
CA ARG A 124 -6.54 -8.00 6.11
C ARG A 124 -5.29 -7.38 6.72
N ASP A 125 -4.35 -8.21 7.13
CA ASP A 125 -3.08 -7.76 7.70
C ASP A 125 -2.12 -7.28 6.60
N ALA A 126 -2.15 -7.90 5.42
CA ALA A 126 -1.36 -7.45 4.28
C ALA A 126 -1.74 -6.02 3.88
N GLU A 127 -3.05 -5.69 3.94
CA GLU A 127 -3.57 -4.34 3.78
C GLU A 127 -2.93 -3.36 4.79
N GLY A 128 -2.20 -2.38 4.28
CA GLY A 128 -1.43 -1.40 5.05
C GLY A 128 0.01 -1.82 5.38
N ILE A 129 0.31 -3.13 5.51
CA ILE A 129 1.69 -3.59 5.71
C ILE A 129 2.51 -3.42 4.44
N GLU A 130 1.95 -3.76 3.28
CA GLU A 130 2.61 -3.67 1.97
C GLU A 130 3.19 -2.29 1.66
N HIS A 131 2.59 -1.23 2.20
CA HIS A 131 3.07 0.15 2.08
C HIS A 131 4.33 0.46 2.88
N HIS A 132 4.58 -0.33 3.93
CA HIS A 132 5.68 -0.11 4.88
C HIS A 132 6.82 -1.12 4.70
N VAL A 133 6.65 -2.11 3.83
CA VAL A 133 7.66 -3.12 3.53
C VAL A 133 8.66 -2.55 2.53
N SER A 134 9.95 -2.54 2.90
CA SER A 134 11.01 -2.09 2.00
C SER A 134 11.18 -3.06 0.81
N PRO A 135 11.67 -2.60 -0.36
CA PRO A 135 11.92 -3.48 -1.50
C PRO A 135 12.82 -4.68 -1.18
N GLU A 136 13.84 -4.50 -0.32
CA GLU A 136 14.73 -5.56 0.11
C GLU A 136 14.01 -6.60 0.97
N THR A 137 13.12 -6.14 1.86
CA THR A 137 12.31 -7.02 2.72
C THR A 137 11.29 -7.79 1.87
N LEU A 138 10.67 -7.12 0.91
CA LEU A 138 9.72 -7.72 -0.02
C LEU A 138 10.39 -8.84 -0.85
N ALA A 139 11.61 -8.62 -1.35
CA ALA A 139 12.36 -9.63 -2.09
C ALA A 139 12.64 -10.89 -1.24
N VAL A 140 12.87 -10.73 0.07
CA VAL A 140 13.00 -11.87 1.00
C VAL A 140 11.67 -12.62 1.15
N PHE A 141 10.55 -11.89 1.23
CA PHE A 141 9.22 -12.50 1.28
C PHE A 141 8.94 -13.34 0.03
N GLU A 142 9.20 -12.79 -1.16
CA GLU A 142 9.06 -13.50 -2.44
C GLU A 142 9.89 -14.79 -2.49
N ALA A 143 11.16 -14.72 -2.08
CA ALA A 143 12.06 -15.87 -2.05
C ALA A 143 11.56 -16.95 -1.07
N PHE A 144 11.10 -16.55 0.11
CA PHE A 144 10.57 -17.46 1.12
C PHE A 144 9.31 -18.19 0.62
N VAL A 145 8.35 -17.45 0.04
CA VAL A 145 7.11 -18.01 -0.51
C VAL A 145 7.42 -19.03 -1.61
N THR A 146 8.36 -18.70 -2.51
CA THR A 146 8.78 -19.59 -3.60
C THR A 146 9.36 -20.90 -3.06
N GLN A 147 10.23 -20.83 -2.04
CA GLN A 147 10.82 -22.02 -1.41
C GLN A 147 9.78 -22.86 -0.67
N ALA A 148 8.86 -22.23 0.07
CA ALA A 148 7.82 -22.91 0.82
C ALA A 148 6.85 -23.66 -0.12
N GLN A 149 6.55 -23.09 -1.29
CA GLN A 149 5.72 -23.74 -2.31
C GLN A 149 6.45 -24.91 -2.98
N ALA A 150 7.75 -24.76 -3.30
CA ALA A 150 8.55 -25.83 -3.87
C ALA A 150 8.67 -27.05 -2.92
N GLY A 151 8.78 -26.81 -1.61
CA GLY A 151 8.79 -27.87 -0.58
C GLY A 151 7.46 -28.61 -0.43
N ARG A 152 6.33 -27.99 -0.76
CA ARG A 152 4.99 -28.63 -0.77
C ARG A 152 4.70 -29.41 -2.06
N ALA A 153 5.39 -29.11 -3.16
CA ALA A 153 5.19 -29.75 -4.45
C ALA A 153 6.02 -31.05 -4.65
N ALA A 154 6.87 -31.42 -3.68
CA ALA A 154 7.56 -32.71 -3.68
C ALA A 154 6.60 -33.82 -3.22
N PRO A 155 6.39 -34.89 -4.01
CA PRO A 155 5.22 -35.75 -3.85
C PRO A 155 5.34 -36.78 -2.73
N ASP A 156 4.17 -37.04 -2.14
CA ASP A 156 3.70 -38.22 -1.38
C ASP A 156 3.86 -39.57 -2.14
N ASP A 157 4.85 -39.73 -3.02
CA ASP A 157 5.06 -40.95 -3.81
C ASP A 157 6.01 -41.93 -3.09
N ALA A 158 5.62 -42.29 -1.87
CA ALA A 158 6.19 -43.40 -1.14
C ALA A 158 5.12 -43.98 -0.22
N SER A 159 4.22 -44.79 -0.78
CA SER A 159 3.60 -45.87 -0.03
C SER A 159 4.05 -47.22 -0.58
N PRO A 160 4.29 -48.19 0.31
CA PRO A 160 5.12 -49.37 0.08
C PRO A 160 4.50 -50.45 -0.82
#